data_AF-X6MZW5-F1
#
_entry.id   AF-X6MZW5-F1
#
_cell.length_a   1.000
_cell.length_b   1.000
_cell.length_c   1.000
_cell.angle_alpha   90.00
_cell.angle_beta   90.00
_cell.angle_gamma   90.00
#
_symmetry.space_group_name_H-M   'P 1'
#
loop_
_entity.id
_entity.type
_entity.pdbx_description
1 polymer ?
#
loop_
_entity_poly.entity_id
_entity_poly.type
_entity_poly.pdbx_seq_one_letter_code
_entity_poly.pdbx_strand_id
1 'polypeptide(L)'
;IIIIIIIIIVIIIICFMLKKKKKRLDNNIIKLVYINAFYHSYCFEQIKKAKSKTHHHFGKQQTNETNYYHEHNPNEQKTFDHFILDQRTKEGRITTRWLKWIVEKQDEVSLESLCDFMVKLSHTFIDSYQLSKFYFVYFLSQYYECVRIFVYRCVLGQGSTQTMVSNILASQFQDLSGLDETYRRKTFWMRTLKHDKLQINKEYWLEPAVDIGHHNLLTVSSDSTPKRHSQLPFQAGESVPFAEAINIIGELEKQDDIHASPDIGINLILEAVKLVNDVAMRYFENNKRSQGIEKPKLVPLGNDDLFPLVVYCVIQSRLENPHVCIRFIELILPEENTTMGQAAFSLSLLKAAVQYIINAAPEEFGLDADVDADHMA
;
A
#
# COMPACT_ATOMS: atom_id res chain seq x y z
N ILE A 1 36.88 -7.96 61.72
CA ILE A 1 37.18 -7.15 60.51
C ILE A 1 36.85 -7.90 59.22
N ILE A 2 37.42 -9.08 58.97
CA ILE A 2 37.18 -9.87 57.73
C ILE A 2 35.69 -10.20 57.52
N ILE A 3 34.98 -10.66 58.56
CA ILE A 3 33.54 -10.97 58.47
C ILE A 3 32.71 -9.74 58.09
N ILE A 4 33.06 -8.56 58.62
CA ILE A 4 32.37 -7.30 58.32
C ILE A 4 32.59 -6.90 56.86
N ILE A 5 33.80 -7.10 56.33
CA ILE A 5 34.13 -6.85 54.91
C ILE A 5 33.32 -7.76 53.99
N ILE A 6 33.18 -9.05 54.33
CA ILE A 6 32.39 -10.01 53.54
C ILE A 6 30.91 -9.60 53.51
N ILE A 7 30.34 -9.19 54.65
CA ILE A 7 28.95 -8.73 54.73
C ILE A 7 28.73 -7.49 53.85
N ILE A 8 29.66 -6.53 53.88
CA ILE A 8 29.59 -5.33 53.04
C ILE A 8 29.62 -5.68 51.55
N ILE A 9 30.48 -6.61 51.13
CA ILE A 9 30.56 -7.05 49.73
C ILE A 9 29.25 -7.71 49.29
N VAL A 10 28.65 -8.57 50.11
CA VAL A 10 27.36 -9.22 49.81
C VAL A 10 26.24 -8.19 49.69
N ILE A 11 26.18 -7.20 50.57
CA ILE A 11 25.19 -6.11 50.50
C ILE A 11 25.37 -5.30 49.22
N ILE A 12 26.60 -4.97 48.83
CA ILE A 12 26.88 -4.25 47.58
C ILE A 12 26.42 -5.06 46.36
N ILE A 13 26.68 -6.37 46.32
CA ILE A 13 26.24 -7.26 45.25
C ILE A 13 24.71 -7.31 45.18
N ILE A 14 24.03 -7.48 46.32
CA ILE A 14 22.56 -7.49 46.39
C ILE A 14 21.99 -6.15 45.91
N CYS A 15 22.52 -5.03 46.38
CA CYS A 15 22.10 -3.69 45.95
C CYS A 15 22.32 -3.47 44.44
N PHE A 16 23.44 -3.96 43.89
CA PHE A 16 23.71 -3.89 42.46
C PHE A 16 22.72 -4.75 41.64
N MET A 17 22.43 -5.97 42.11
CA MET A 17 21.43 -6.86 41.50
C MET A 17 20.02 -6.26 41.57
N LEU A 18 19.63 -5.67 42.70
CA LEU A 18 18.36 -4.98 42.88
C LEU A 18 18.24 -3.74 41.99
N LYS A 19 19.30 -2.93 41.85
CA LYS A 19 19.32 -1.77 40.95
C LYS A 19 19.22 -2.20 39.48
N LYS A 20 19.87 -3.31 39.09
CA LYS A 20 19.76 -3.91 37.76
C LYS A 20 18.35 -4.47 37.51
N LYS A 21 17.72 -5.07 38.52
CA LYS A 21 16.33 -5.57 38.46
C LYS A 21 15.32 -4.43 38.37
N LYS A 22 15.50 -3.35 39.14
CA LYS A 22 14.69 -2.12 39.08
C LYS A 22 14.81 -1.44 37.71
N LYS A 23 16.02 -1.23 37.18
CA LYS A 23 16.21 -0.66 35.84
C LYS A 23 15.60 -1.53 34.71
N ARG A 24 15.62 -2.87 34.87
CA ARG A 24 14.89 -3.79 33.97
C ARG A 24 13.38 -3.65 34.11
N LEU A 25 12.88 -3.50 35.34
CA LEU A 25 11.46 -3.32 35.63
C LEU A 25 10.94 -1.99 35.08
N ASP A 26 11.66 -0.88 35.30
CA ASP A 26 11.29 0.45 34.80
C ASP A 26 11.27 0.48 33.26
N ASN A 27 12.26 -0.14 32.61
CA ASN A 27 12.25 -0.32 31.16
C ASN A 27 11.09 -1.20 30.67
N ASN A 28 10.72 -2.25 31.42
CA ASN A 28 9.58 -3.09 31.08
C ASN A 28 8.25 -2.36 31.29
N ILE A 29 8.14 -1.48 32.29
CA ILE A 29 6.94 -0.66 32.53
C ILE A 29 6.74 0.34 31.40
N ILE A 30 7.79 1.06 30.97
CA ILE A 30 7.68 1.99 29.83
C ILE A 30 7.28 1.23 28.56
N LYS A 31 7.81 0.02 28.35
CA LYS A 31 7.43 -0.85 27.23
C LYS A 31 5.99 -1.34 27.32
N LEU A 32 5.55 -1.75 28.51
CA LEU A 32 4.16 -2.18 28.74
C LEU A 32 3.17 -1.03 28.55
N VAL A 33 3.55 0.19 28.95
CA VAL A 33 2.76 1.40 28.75
C VAL A 33 2.64 1.74 27.27
N TYR A 34 3.72 1.62 26.49
CA TYR A 34 3.67 1.81 25.04
C TYR A 34 2.75 0.77 24.36
N ILE A 35 2.94 -0.52 24.67
CA ILE A 35 2.13 -1.61 24.13
C ILE A 35 0.64 -1.46 24.53
N ASN A 36 0.37 -1.03 25.76
CA ASN A 36 -1.00 -0.87 26.26
C ASN A 36 -1.68 0.40 25.69
N ALA A 37 -0.94 1.50 25.54
CA ALA A 37 -1.45 2.69 24.86
C ALA A 37 -1.79 2.40 23.39
N PHE A 38 -0.92 1.64 22.72
CA PHE A 38 -1.14 1.17 21.36
C PHE A 38 -2.38 0.25 21.26
N TYR A 39 -2.53 -0.70 22.18
CA TYR A 39 -3.72 -1.56 22.27
C TYR A 39 -5.01 -0.74 22.44
N HIS A 40 -5.02 0.24 23.34
CA HIS A 40 -6.19 1.07 23.57
C HIS A 40 -6.55 1.90 22.33
N SER A 41 -5.56 2.43 21.61
CA SER A 41 -5.79 3.13 20.35
C SER A 41 -6.42 2.19 19.29
N TYR A 42 -5.89 0.97 19.16
CA TYR A 42 -6.41 -0.03 18.24
C TYR A 42 -7.86 -0.45 18.55
N CYS A 43 -8.14 -0.82 19.80
CA CYS A 43 -9.49 -1.20 20.22
C CYS A 43 -10.50 -0.07 20.04
N PHE A 44 -10.07 1.18 20.27
CA PHE A 44 -10.92 2.35 20.10
C PHE A 44 -11.28 2.59 18.63
N GLU A 45 -10.31 2.48 17.71
CA GLU A 45 -10.57 2.64 16.27
C GLU A 45 -11.46 1.52 15.70
N GLN A 46 -11.31 0.27 16.17
CA GLN A 46 -12.22 -0.81 15.78
C GLN A 46 -13.66 -0.58 16.25
N ILE A 47 -13.84 -0.04 17.46
CA ILE A 47 -15.17 0.34 17.98
C ILE A 47 -15.77 1.50 17.17
N LYS A 48 -14.95 2.46 16.73
CA LYS A 48 -15.38 3.60 15.92
C LYS A 48 -15.81 3.17 14.52
N LYS A 49 -15.02 2.30 13.86
CA LYS A 49 -15.37 1.70 12.57
C LYS A 49 -16.65 0.86 12.63
N ALA A 50 -16.83 0.07 13.70
CA ALA A 50 -18.05 -0.70 13.92
C ALA A 50 -19.32 0.16 14.08
N LYS A 51 -19.18 1.42 14.54
CA LYS A 51 -20.28 2.37 14.71
C LYS A 51 -20.59 3.18 13.44
N SER A 52 -19.67 3.24 12.48
CA SER A 52 -19.78 4.03 11.24
C SER A 52 -20.55 3.33 10.09
N LYS A 53 -21.39 2.33 10.40
CA LYS A 53 -22.05 1.42 9.43
C LYS A 53 -23.18 2.05 8.59
N THR A 54 -22.94 3.20 7.96
CA THR A 54 -23.85 3.85 7.01
C THR A 54 -23.27 4.08 5.62
N HIS A 55 -22.06 3.58 5.33
CA HIS A 55 -21.49 3.65 3.98
C HIS A 55 -21.66 2.33 3.22
N HIS A 56 -22.00 2.46 1.94
CA HIS A 56 -22.39 1.40 1.02
C HIS A 56 -21.32 0.29 0.97
N HIS A 57 -21.63 -0.86 1.56
CA HIS A 57 -20.71 -2.00 1.54
C HIS A 57 -20.61 -2.58 0.12
N PHE A 58 -19.41 -2.48 -0.46
CA PHE A 58 -18.90 -3.43 -1.45
C PHE A 58 -19.28 -4.85 -1.01
N GLY A 59 -20.24 -5.46 -1.71
CA GLY A 59 -20.72 -6.84 -1.56
C GLY A 59 -20.88 -7.37 -0.13
N LYS A 60 -22.12 -7.49 0.36
CA LYS A 60 -22.49 -8.19 1.63
C LYS A 60 -22.00 -9.65 1.77
N GLN A 61 -21.25 -10.20 0.81
CA GLN A 61 -20.82 -11.60 0.77
C GLN A 61 -19.32 -11.86 1.02
N GLN A 62 -18.50 -10.83 1.30
CA GLN A 62 -17.08 -11.03 1.66
C GLN A 62 -16.71 -10.41 3.02
N THR A 63 -17.46 -10.75 4.08
CA THR A 63 -17.18 -10.32 5.46
C THR A 63 -16.01 -11.05 6.11
N ASN A 64 -15.07 -11.61 5.34
CA ASN A 64 -13.76 -11.98 5.89
C ASN A 64 -12.92 -10.70 6.01
N GLU A 65 -13.35 -9.81 6.91
CA GLU A 65 -12.57 -8.67 7.44
C GLU A 65 -11.42 -9.15 8.35
N THR A 66 -10.82 -10.30 8.05
CA THR A 66 -9.77 -10.93 8.87
C THR A 66 -8.39 -10.34 8.62
N ASN A 67 -8.20 -9.58 7.54
CA ASN A 67 -6.91 -8.99 7.21
C ASN A 67 -6.77 -7.67 7.97
N TYR A 68 -5.88 -7.69 8.96
CA TYR A 68 -5.59 -6.57 9.84
C TYR A 68 -4.96 -5.41 9.06
N TYR A 69 -5.52 -4.19 9.19
CA TYR A 69 -4.94 -2.95 8.65
C TYR A 69 -4.51 -2.03 9.79
N HIS A 70 -3.25 -1.58 9.74
CA HIS A 70 -2.75 -0.49 10.59
C HIS A 70 -2.53 0.77 9.76
N GLU A 71 -3.34 1.79 10.01
CA GLU A 71 -3.15 3.10 9.41
C GLU A 71 -1.74 3.61 9.70
N HIS A 72 -1.09 4.21 8.69
CA HIS A 72 0.26 4.70 8.85
C HIS A 72 0.27 5.94 9.76
N ASN A 73 0.78 5.78 10.98
CA ASN A 73 1.06 6.88 11.89
C ASN A 73 2.58 7.14 11.95
N PRO A 74 3.09 8.24 11.36
CA PRO A 74 4.53 8.52 11.31
C PRO A 74 5.18 8.64 12.70
N ASN A 75 4.45 9.09 13.72
CA ASN A 75 4.99 9.23 15.07
C ASN A 75 5.14 7.88 15.77
N GLU A 76 4.18 6.99 15.57
CA GLU A 76 4.28 5.60 16.05
C GLU A 76 5.41 4.87 15.33
N GLN A 77 5.51 5.02 14.01
CA GLN A 77 6.57 4.42 13.21
C GLN A 77 7.94 4.90 13.66
N LYS A 78 8.16 6.22 13.80
CA LYS A 78 9.43 6.77 14.31
C LYS A 78 9.77 6.23 15.70
N THR A 79 8.78 6.07 16.57
CA THR A 79 8.99 5.51 17.91
C THR A 79 9.43 4.05 17.83
N PHE A 80 8.78 3.28 16.96
CA PHE A 80 9.15 1.88 16.69
C PHE A 80 10.54 1.76 16.07
N ASP A 81 10.88 2.61 15.10
CA ASP A 81 12.19 2.64 14.44
C ASP A 81 13.32 2.92 15.43
N HIS A 82 13.17 3.93 16.30
CA HIS A 82 14.15 4.21 17.35
C HIS A 82 14.40 3.00 18.24
N PHE A 83 13.38 2.16 18.44
CA PHE A 83 13.49 0.98 19.28
C PHE A 83 14.17 -0.18 18.56
N ILE A 84 13.72 -0.48 17.33
CA ILE A 84 14.27 -1.56 16.50
C ILE A 84 15.69 -1.29 16.08
N LEU A 85 16.09 -0.03 15.90
CA LEU A 85 17.43 0.36 15.46
C LEU A 85 18.39 0.65 16.63
N ASP A 86 17.91 0.66 17.88
CA ASP A 86 18.78 0.88 19.05
C ASP A 86 19.70 -0.33 19.29
N GLN A 87 21.00 -0.17 19.02
CA GLN A 87 22.02 -1.21 19.22
C GLN A 87 22.17 -1.72 20.66
N ARG A 88 21.55 -1.07 21.65
CA ARG A 88 21.49 -1.57 23.03
C ARG A 88 20.48 -2.71 23.16
N THR A 89 19.49 -2.81 22.27
CA THR A 89 18.49 -3.89 22.23
C THR A 89 19.03 -5.11 21.48
N LYS A 90 18.35 -6.26 21.60
CA LYS A 90 18.73 -7.46 20.86
C LYS A 90 18.42 -7.27 19.37
N GLU A 91 17.25 -6.71 19.10
CA GLU A 91 16.71 -6.42 17.78
C GLU A 91 17.63 -5.45 17.04
N GLY A 92 18.05 -4.34 17.66
CA GLY A 92 18.93 -3.36 17.01
C GLY A 92 20.31 -3.87 16.68
N ARG A 93 20.86 -4.80 17.46
CA ARG A 93 22.11 -5.48 17.07
C ARG A 93 21.93 -6.40 15.86
N ILE A 94 20.79 -7.09 15.78
CA ILE A 94 20.48 -7.97 14.65
C ILE A 94 20.27 -7.12 13.39
N THR A 95 19.44 -6.08 13.47
CA THR A 95 19.15 -5.16 12.36
C THR A 95 20.41 -4.44 11.89
N THR A 96 21.23 -3.90 12.79
CA THR A 96 22.49 -3.25 12.40
C THR A 96 23.43 -4.20 11.65
N ARG A 97 23.56 -5.45 12.11
CA ARG A 97 24.41 -6.44 11.44
C ARG A 97 23.88 -6.79 10.06
N TRP A 98 22.56 -6.95 9.92
CA TRP A 98 21.92 -7.18 8.63
C TRP A 98 22.15 -6.01 7.67
N LEU A 99 21.89 -4.77 8.11
CA LEU A 99 22.10 -3.57 7.30
C LEU A 99 23.56 -3.39 6.88
N LYS A 100 24.52 -3.76 7.75
CA LYS A 100 25.94 -3.78 7.38
C LYS A 100 26.24 -4.87 6.35
N TRP A 101 25.69 -6.07 6.54
CA TRP A 101 25.88 -7.19 5.62
C TRP A 101 25.35 -6.90 4.22
N ILE A 102 24.14 -6.31 4.08
CA ILE A 102 23.59 -5.99 2.75
C ILE A 102 24.43 -4.94 2.00
N VAL A 103 25.16 -4.08 2.71
CA VAL A 103 26.07 -3.11 2.09
C VAL A 103 27.38 -3.79 1.65
N GLU A 104 27.91 -4.71 2.47
CA GLU A 104 29.16 -5.42 2.18
C GLU A 104 28.98 -6.51 1.11
N LYS A 105 27.79 -7.11 1.02
CA LYS A 105 27.49 -8.31 0.25
C LYS A 105 26.28 -8.13 -0.68
N GLN A 106 26.11 -6.94 -1.24
CA GLN A 106 24.91 -6.56 -1.99
C GLN A 106 24.50 -7.58 -3.08
N ASP A 107 25.47 -8.11 -3.83
CA ASP A 107 25.24 -9.08 -4.91
C ASP A 107 24.80 -10.47 -4.40
N GLU A 108 24.97 -10.76 -3.12
CA GLU A 108 24.56 -12.03 -2.47
C GLU A 108 23.17 -11.92 -1.82
N VAL A 109 22.56 -10.73 -1.77
CA VAL A 109 21.25 -10.51 -1.13
C VAL A 109 20.13 -10.68 -2.14
N SER A 110 19.16 -11.55 -1.83
CA SER A 110 17.93 -11.71 -2.62
C SER A 110 16.72 -11.11 -1.90
N LEU A 111 15.63 -10.85 -2.64
CA LEU A 111 14.37 -10.40 -2.04
C LEU A 111 13.81 -11.44 -1.05
N GLU A 112 13.93 -12.73 -1.35
CA GLU A 112 13.51 -13.79 -0.44
C GLU A 112 14.28 -13.72 0.88
N SER A 113 15.60 -13.49 0.81
CA SER A 113 16.44 -13.37 2.01
C SER A 113 16.05 -12.15 2.87
N LEU A 114 15.62 -11.05 2.23
CA LEU A 114 15.12 -9.85 2.90
C LEU A 114 13.77 -10.13 3.58
N CYS A 115 12.82 -10.77 2.89
CA CYS A 115 11.53 -11.17 3.46
C CYS A 115 11.73 -12.10 4.67
N ASP A 116 12.57 -13.12 4.52
CA ASP A 116 12.96 -14.04 5.59
C ASP A 116 13.49 -13.31 6.82
N PHE A 117 14.36 -12.33 6.58
CA PHE A 117 14.93 -11.50 7.64
C PHE A 117 13.85 -10.70 8.37
N MET A 118 12.95 -10.03 7.65
CA MET A 118 11.87 -9.24 8.25
C MET A 118 10.90 -10.10 9.06
N VAL A 119 10.55 -11.29 8.57
CA VAL A 119 9.74 -12.28 9.29
C VAL A 119 10.44 -12.73 10.58
N LYS A 120 11.71 -13.14 10.50
CA LYS A 120 12.51 -13.56 11.67
C LYS A 120 12.69 -12.44 12.69
N LEU A 121 12.85 -11.19 12.23
CA LEU A 121 12.95 -10.02 13.10
C LEU A 121 11.64 -9.75 13.84
N SER A 122 10.50 -9.90 13.15
CA SER A 122 9.16 -9.78 13.74
C SER A 122 8.91 -10.82 14.83
N HIS A 123 9.24 -12.09 14.57
CA HIS A 123 9.20 -13.16 15.59
C HIS A 123 10.15 -12.87 16.76
N THR A 124 11.38 -12.45 16.47
CA THR A 124 12.36 -12.11 17.51
C THR A 124 11.84 -11.02 18.43
N PHE A 125 11.21 -9.98 17.88
CA PHE A 125 10.60 -8.91 18.66
C PHE A 125 9.50 -9.45 19.59
N ILE A 126 8.55 -10.21 19.03
CA ILE A 126 7.41 -10.79 19.78
C ILE A 126 7.90 -11.67 20.93
N ASP A 127 8.90 -12.51 20.67
CA ASP A 127 9.47 -13.41 21.66
C ASP A 127 10.26 -12.68 22.75
N SER A 128 11.10 -11.71 22.37
CA SER A 128 11.88 -10.89 23.30
C SER A 128 11.01 -10.15 24.31
N TYR A 129 9.83 -9.70 23.87
CA TYR A 129 8.88 -8.96 24.70
C TYR A 129 7.75 -9.83 25.26
N GLN A 130 7.80 -11.14 25.03
CA GLN A 130 6.83 -12.12 25.52
C GLN A 130 5.39 -11.75 25.15
N LEU A 131 5.18 -11.10 24.01
CA LEU A 131 3.86 -10.64 23.58
C LEU A 131 2.92 -11.83 23.37
N SER A 132 3.46 -12.98 22.96
CA SER A 132 2.72 -14.24 22.83
C SER A 132 2.11 -14.76 24.13
N LYS A 133 2.61 -14.35 25.31
CA LYS A 133 2.10 -14.83 26.61
C LYS A 133 0.90 -14.05 27.13
N PHE A 134 0.68 -12.83 26.66
CA PHE A 134 -0.32 -11.94 27.22
C PHE A 134 -1.69 -12.05 26.53
N TYR A 135 -1.79 -12.75 25.40
CA TYR A 135 -2.96 -12.67 24.54
C TYR A 135 -3.52 -14.04 24.16
N PHE A 136 -4.85 -14.13 24.11
CA PHE A 136 -5.60 -15.27 23.60
C PHE A 136 -5.27 -15.50 22.12
N VAL A 137 -5.32 -16.75 21.65
CA VAL A 137 -4.85 -17.17 20.30
C VAL A 137 -5.31 -16.25 19.15
N TYR A 138 -6.54 -15.74 19.20
CA TYR A 138 -7.08 -14.85 18.16
C TYR A 138 -6.45 -13.45 18.15
N PHE A 139 -6.10 -12.90 19.30
CA PHE A 139 -5.43 -11.60 19.38
C PHE A 139 -3.98 -11.70 18.91
N LEU A 140 -3.33 -12.85 19.13
CA LEU A 140 -1.94 -13.05 18.79
C LEU A 140 -1.66 -12.90 17.29
N SER A 141 -2.57 -13.36 16.41
CA SER A 141 -2.41 -13.18 14.96
C SER A 141 -2.45 -11.71 14.58
N GLN A 142 -3.44 -10.95 15.05
CA GLN A 142 -3.54 -9.52 14.73
C GLN A 142 -2.33 -8.73 15.21
N TYR A 143 -1.84 -8.99 16.43
CA TYR A 143 -0.62 -8.34 16.94
C TYR A 143 0.62 -8.67 16.12
N TYR A 144 0.75 -9.93 15.69
CA TYR A 144 1.83 -10.34 14.82
C TYR A 144 1.81 -9.54 13.52
N GLU A 145 0.62 -9.39 12.92
CA GLU A 145 0.44 -8.61 11.69
C GLU A 145 0.84 -7.14 11.88
N CYS A 146 0.46 -6.49 13.01
CA CYS A 146 0.91 -5.12 13.29
C CYS A 146 2.44 -5.05 13.34
N VAL A 147 3.05 -5.88 14.19
CA VAL A 147 4.50 -5.85 14.43
C VAL A 147 5.22 -6.08 13.11
N ARG A 148 4.73 -7.00 12.29
CA ARG A 148 5.31 -7.28 10.98
C ARG A 148 5.24 -6.06 10.06
N ILE A 149 4.11 -5.37 9.97
CA ILE A 149 3.98 -4.12 9.18
C ILE A 149 5.01 -3.07 9.66
N PHE A 150 5.13 -2.87 10.98
CA PHE A 150 6.10 -1.92 11.53
C PHE A 150 7.54 -2.32 11.22
N VAL A 151 7.88 -3.62 11.31
CA VAL A 151 9.20 -4.15 10.93
C VAL A 151 9.47 -3.93 9.45
N TYR A 152 8.48 -4.17 8.58
CA TYR A 152 8.64 -4.01 7.13
C TYR A 152 8.94 -2.56 6.80
N ARG A 153 8.10 -1.64 7.26
CA ARG A 153 8.32 -0.19 7.11
C ARG A 153 9.68 0.26 7.66
N CYS A 154 10.07 -0.26 8.82
CA CYS A 154 11.37 0.06 9.44
C CYS A 154 12.55 -0.38 8.57
N VAL A 155 12.54 -1.64 8.10
CA VAL A 155 13.65 -2.24 7.36
C VAL A 155 13.72 -1.72 5.92
N LEU A 156 12.58 -1.66 5.24
CA LEU A 156 12.46 -1.17 3.87
C LEU A 156 12.67 0.34 3.77
N GLY A 157 12.32 1.11 4.81
CA GLY A 157 12.60 2.54 4.90
C GLY A 157 14.07 2.89 5.13
N GLN A 158 14.97 1.91 5.30
CA GLN A 158 16.40 2.18 5.39
C GLN A 158 17.00 2.40 4.00
N GLY A 159 17.74 3.50 3.80
CA GLY A 159 18.31 3.85 2.49
C GLY A 159 19.22 2.77 1.89
N SER A 160 19.95 1.99 2.71
CA SER A 160 20.73 0.85 2.22
C SER A 160 19.85 -0.29 1.70
N THR A 161 18.74 -0.57 2.36
CA THR A 161 17.74 -1.54 1.89
C THR A 161 17.08 -1.04 0.61
N GLN A 162 16.68 0.23 0.53
CA GLN A 162 16.10 0.82 -0.68
C GLN A 162 17.04 0.73 -1.88
N THR A 163 18.34 1.00 -1.68
CA THR A 163 19.36 0.85 -2.72
C THR A 163 19.48 -0.61 -3.17
N MET A 164 19.49 -1.55 -2.23
CA MET A 164 19.52 -2.99 -2.53
C MET A 164 18.27 -3.43 -3.29
N VAL A 165 17.07 -3.05 -2.83
CA VAL A 165 15.80 -3.35 -3.51
C VAL A 165 15.81 -2.79 -4.92
N SER A 166 16.19 -1.53 -5.11
CA SER A 166 16.24 -0.90 -6.44
C SER A 166 17.17 -1.65 -7.40
N ASN A 167 18.33 -2.10 -6.93
CA ASN A 167 19.27 -2.89 -7.74
C ASN A 167 18.70 -4.28 -8.08
N ILE A 168 17.99 -4.92 -7.15
CA ILE A 168 17.32 -6.19 -7.43
C ILE A 168 16.19 -6.00 -8.45
N LEU A 169 15.34 -4.97 -8.29
CA LEU A 169 14.26 -4.68 -9.22
C LEU A 169 14.81 -4.43 -10.63
N ALA A 170 15.87 -3.62 -10.75
CA ALA A 170 16.49 -3.33 -12.04
C ALA A 170 17.12 -4.57 -12.71
N SER A 171 17.65 -5.52 -11.94
CA SER A 171 18.34 -6.70 -12.47
C SER A 171 17.41 -7.90 -12.70
N GLN A 172 16.49 -8.18 -11.77
CA GLN A 172 15.62 -9.34 -11.82
C GLN A 172 14.32 -9.09 -12.58
N PHE A 173 13.81 -7.85 -12.60
CA PHE A 173 12.52 -7.53 -13.23
C PHE A 173 12.67 -6.84 -14.59
N GLN A 174 13.80 -7.06 -15.27
CA GLN A 174 14.05 -6.52 -16.60
C GLN A 174 12.95 -6.91 -17.61
N ASP A 175 12.43 -8.14 -17.53
CA ASP A 175 11.32 -8.59 -18.38
C ASP A 175 10.02 -7.80 -18.12
N LEU A 176 9.78 -7.41 -16.86
CA LEU A 176 8.62 -6.59 -16.51
C LEU A 176 8.75 -5.16 -17.02
N SER A 177 9.98 -4.63 -17.09
CA SER A 177 10.23 -3.30 -17.68
C SER A 177 9.80 -3.23 -19.15
N GLY A 178 9.94 -4.33 -19.91
CA GLY A 178 9.44 -4.41 -21.28
C GLY A 178 7.90 -4.40 -21.38
N LEU A 179 7.23 -5.02 -20.41
CA LEU A 179 5.77 -4.96 -20.28
C LEU A 179 5.30 -3.56 -19.89
N ASP A 180 5.99 -2.91 -18.94
CA ASP A 180 5.71 -1.54 -18.53
C ASP A 180 5.89 -0.54 -19.68
N GLU A 181 6.91 -0.70 -20.52
CA GLU A 181 7.07 0.10 -21.74
C GLU A 181 5.90 -0.10 -22.72
N THR A 182 5.48 -1.34 -22.92
CA THR A 182 4.31 -1.65 -23.76
C THR A 182 3.03 -1.05 -23.19
N TYR A 183 2.83 -1.14 -21.88
CA TYR A 183 1.72 -0.52 -21.16
C TYR A 183 1.71 1.00 -21.35
N ARG A 184 2.85 1.69 -21.19
CA ARG A 184 2.96 3.14 -21.39
C ARG A 184 2.55 3.57 -22.79
N ARG A 185 3.02 2.85 -23.82
CA ARG A 185 2.62 3.11 -25.22
C ARG A 185 1.11 2.93 -25.44
N LYS A 186 0.53 1.84 -24.92
CA LYS A 186 -0.90 1.59 -25.10
C LYS A 186 -1.78 2.57 -24.34
N THR A 187 -1.42 2.90 -23.11
CA THR A 187 -2.16 3.92 -22.35
C THR A 187 -2.14 5.29 -23.02
N PHE A 188 -1.12 5.62 -23.82
CA PHE A 188 -1.05 6.90 -24.54
C PHE A 188 -2.26 7.10 -25.46
N TRP A 189 -2.51 6.17 -26.38
CA TRP A 189 -3.65 6.28 -27.29
C TRP A 189 -4.96 5.92 -26.60
N MET A 190 -4.96 4.96 -25.66
CA MET A 190 -6.18 4.57 -24.94
C MET A 190 -6.79 5.73 -24.13
N ARG A 191 -6.00 6.74 -23.74
CA ARG A 191 -6.51 7.95 -23.08
C ARG A 191 -7.47 8.76 -23.95
N THR A 192 -7.43 8.58 -25.27
CA THR A 192 -8.35 9.24 -26.22
C THR A 192 -9.70 8.55 -26.32
N LEU A 193 -9.82 7.32 -25.78
CA LEU A 193 -11.04 6.55 -25.81
C LEU A 193 -12.12 7.20 -24.93
N LYS A 194 -13.34 7.21 -25.46
CA LYS A 194 -14.53 7.60 -24.72
C LYS A 194 -15.05 6.41 -23.91
N HIS A 195 -15.88 6.69 -22.91
CA HIS A 195 -16.41 5.70 -21.97
C HIS A 195 -17.16 4.55 -22.68
N ASP A 196 -17.87 4.84 -23.77
CA ASP A 196 -18.61 3.87 -24.56
C ASP A 196 -17.70 2.84 -25.24
N LYS A 197 -16.51 3.25 -25.69
CA LYS A 197 -15.50 2.36 -26.28
C LYS A 197 -14.91 1.39 -25.26
N LEU A 198 -14.89 1.76 -23.99
CA LEU A 198 -14.49 0.89 -22.88
C LEU A 198 -15.67 0.05 -22.36
N GLN A 199 -16.84 0.08 -23.02
CA GLN A 199 -18.05 -0.62 -22.58
C GLN A 199 -18.55 -0.19 -21.20
N ILE A 200 -18.24 1.04 -20.78
CA ILE A 200 -18.75 1.60 -19.54
C ILE A 200 -20.23 1.92 -19.72
N ASN A 201 -21.08 1.31 -18.89
CA ASN A 201 -22.50 1.56 -18.88
C ASN A 201 -22.78 3.03 -18.49
N LYS A 202 -23.56 3.73 -19.33
CA LYS A 202 -23.92 5.14 -19.17
C LYS A 202 -24.60 5.44 -17.84
N GLU A 203 -25.26 4.46 -17.22
CA GLU A 203 -25.88 4.64 -15.91
C GLU A 203 -24.84 4.96 -14.82
N TYR A 204 -23.61 4.49 -14.94
CA TYR A 204 -22.50 4.73 -14.00
C TYR A 204 -21.54 5.82 -14.47
N TRP A 205 -21.91 6.59 -15.49
CA TRP A 205 -21.09 7.67 -16.04
C TRP A 205 -21.77 9.02 -15.83
N LEU A 206 -21.00 10.04 -15.49
CA LEU A 206 -21.49 11.42 -15.45
C LEU A 206 -21.18 12.09 -16.79
N GLU A 207 -22.21 12.41 -17.56
CA GLU A 207 -22.05 13.30 -18.71
C GLU A 207 -21.70 14.70 -18.20
N PRO A 208 -20.55 15.28 -18.58
CA PRO A 208 -20.23 16.65 -18.22
C PRO A 208 -21.34 17.56 -18.75
N ALA A 209 -21.85 18.46 -17.91
CA ALA A 209 -22.78 19.49 -18.36
C ALA A 209 -22.06 20.31 -19.44
N VAL A 210 -22.49 20.15 -20.69
CA VAL A 210 -21.93 20.83 -21.85
C VAL A 210 -22.13 22.34 -21.67
N ASP A 211 -21.05 23.10 -21.39
CA ASP A 211 -20.94 24.51 -21.81
C ASP A 211 -19.58 25.20 -21.59
N ILE A 212 -18.47 24.46 -21.48
CA ILE A 212 -17.14 25.08 -21.54
C ILE A 212 -16.37 24.41 -22.67
N GLY A 213 -16.12 25.17 -23.74
CA GLY A 213 -15.60 24.71 -25.01
C GLY A 213 -14.40 23.78 -24.89
N HIS A 214 -14.31 22.85 -25.86
CA HIS A 214 -13.32 21.80 -26.06
C HIS A 214 -11.84 22.25 -25.95
N HIS A 215 -11.39 22.60 -24.76
CA HIS A 215 -9.98 22.60 -24.39
C HIS A 215 -9.70 21.28 -23.71
N ASN A 216 -8.80 20.50 -24.29
CA ASN A 216 -8.24 19.27 -23.75
C ASN A 216 -8.14 19.34 -22.22
N LEU A 217 -8.98 18.59 -21.50
CA LEU A 217 -9.07 18.56 -20.03
C LEU A 217 -7.81 18.02 -19.34
N LEU A 218 -6.78 17.70 -20.12
CA LEU A 218 -5.43 17.39 -19.70
C LEU A 218 -4.49 18.40 -20.38
N THR A 219 -4.56 19.67 -20.00
CA THR A 219 -3.63 20.70 -20.48
C THR A 219 -2.23 20.39 -19.97
N VAL A 220 -1.42 19.74 -20.81
CA VAL A 220 0.04 19.85 -20.71
C VAL A 220 0.34 21.33 -20.94
N SER A 221 0.75 22.03 -19.87
CA SER A 221 1.14 23.44 -19.98
C SER A 221 2.25 23.53 -21.02
N SER A 222 1.92 24.08 -22.19
CA SER A 222 2.82 24.17 -23.34
C SER A 222 3.77 25.35 -23.15
N ASP A 223 4.60 25.29 -22.11
CA ASP A 223 5.69 26.25 -21.94
C ASP A 223 6.95 25.67 -22.59
N SER A 224 7.38 26.38 -23.64
CA SER A 224 8.28 25.95 -24.70
C SER A 224 9.75 25.94 -24.29
N THR A 225 10.11 25.13 -23.30
CA THR A 225 11.51 24.76 -23.07
C THR A 225 11.68 23.24 -22.92
N PRO A 226 12.55 22.59 -23.73
CA PRO A 226 12.83 21.16 -23.60
C PRO A 226 13.80 20.97 -22.41
N LYS A 227 13.30 21.15 -21.20
CA LYS A 227 13.96 20.69 -19.98
C LYS A 227 13.26 19.40 -19.58
N ARG A 228 14.06 18.33 -19.40
CA ARG A 228 13.64 17.01 -18.87
C ARG A 228 12.41 17.17 -17.96
N HIS A 229 11.26 16.66 -18.40
CA HIS A 229 10.00 16.67 -17.65
C HIS A 229 10.19 15.89 -16.34
N SER A 230 10.70 16.57 -15.31
CA SER A 230 10.74 16.06 -13.96
C SER A 230 9.38 16.34 -13.30
N GLN A 231 8.60 15.28 -13.13
CA GLN A 231 7.82 15.03 -11.90
C GLN A 231 6.98 16.19 -11.35
N LEU A 232 6.21 16.89 -12.19
CA LEU A 232 5.08 17.66 -11.64
C LEU A 232 3.97 16.65 -11.29
N PRO A 233 3.45 16.67 -10.04
CA PRO A 233 2.45 15.71 -9.62
C PRO A 233 1.22 15.85 -10.51
N PHE A 234 0.91 14.81 -11.27
CA PHE A 234 -0.32 14.74 -12.05
C PHE A 234 -1.51 14.77 -11.10
N GLN A 235 -2.40 15.74 -11.25
CA GLN A 235 -3.63 15.82 -10.48
C GLN A 235 -4.79 15.99 -11.47
N ALA A 236 -5.61 14.96 -11.60
CA ALA A 236 -6.87 15.02 -12.33
C ALA A 236 -7.76 16.11 -11.69
N GLY A 237 -8.22 17.06 -12.51
CA GLY A 237 -9.12 18.12 -12.06
C GLY A 237 -10.48 17.58 -11.65
N GLU A 238 -11.21 18.33 -10.81
CA GLU A 238 -12.53 17.93 -10.27
C GLU A 238 -13.59 17.62 -11.35
N SER A 239 -13.40 18.13 -12.56
CA SER A 239 -14.27 17.89 -13.72
C SER A 239 -14.03 16.54 -14.42
N VAL A 240 -12.94 15.83 -14.08
CA VAL A 240 -12.65 14.51 -14.64
C VAL A 240 -13.46 13.46 -13.87
N PRO A 241 -14.24 12.60 -14.56
CA PRO A 241 -14.92 11.49 -13.90
C PRO A 241 -13.92 10.64 -13.12
N PHE A 242 -14.25 10.31 -11.87
CA PHE A 242 -13.39 9.51 -10.99
C PHE A 242 -12.02 10.15 -10.65
N ALA A 243 -11.89 11.47 -10.74
CA ALA A 243 -10.63 12.20 -10.50
C ALA A 243 -9.89 11.77 -9.21
N GLU A 244 -10.60 11.62 -8.09
CA GLU A 244 -10.01 11.22 -6.82
C GLU A 244 -9.39 9.81 -6.88
N ALA A 245 -10.10 8.83 -7.43
CA ALA A 245 -9.58 7.48 -7.61
C ALA A 245 -8.40 7.45 -8.58
N ILE A 246 -8.46 8.22 -9.68
CA ILE A 246 -7.36 8.39 -10.64
C ILE A 246 -6.11 8.92 -9.95
N ASN A 247 -6.27 9.94 -9.10
CA ASN A 247 -5.17 10.53 -8.35
C ASN A 247 -4.55 9.52 -7.39
N ILE A 248 -5.37 8.79 -6.60
CA ILE A 248 -4.88 7.76 -5.66
C ILE A 248 -4.12 6.65 -6.38
N ILE A 249 -4.60 6.17 -7.54
CA ILE A 249 -3.86 5.19 -8.34
C ILE A 249 -2.53 5.80 -8.79
N GLY A 250 -2.53 7.05 -9.26
CA GLY A 250 -1.31 7.74 -9.67
C GLY A 250 -0.29 7.93 -8.54
N GLU A 251 -0.71 7.92 -7.27
CA GLU A 251 0.21 7.98 -6.12
C GLU A 251 0.99 6.68 -5.89
N LEU A 252 0.60 5.55 -6.50
CA LEU A 252 1.33 4.29 -6.35
C LEU A 252 2.81 4.42 -6.73
N GLU A 253 3.14 5.27 -7.70
CA GLU A 253 4.51 5.37 -8.20
C GLU A 253 5.18 6.69 -7.88
N LYS A 254 4.45 7.65 -7.28
CA LYS A 254 4.96 9.00 -7.08
C LYS A 254 6.04 9.12 -6.01
N GLN A 255 6.36 8.04 -5.31
CA GLN A 255 7.31 8.05 -4.21
C GLN A 255 8.05 6.71 -4.15
N ASP A 256 9.30 6.73 -3.69
CA ASP A 256 10.03 5.55 -3.18
C ASP A 256 9.26 4.83 -2.04
N ASP A 257 8.09 5.35 -1.66
CA ASP A 257 7.21 4.94 -0.58
C ASP A 257 6.59 3.56 -0.81
N ILE A 258 6.28 3.11 -2.04
CA ILE A 258 5.84 1.72 -2.21
C ILE A 258 6.96 0.74 -1.86
N HIS A 259 8.20 1.05 -2.24
CA HIS A 259 9.34 0.21 -1.90
C HIS A 259 9.67 0.28 -0.41
N ALA A 260 9.37 1.39 0.26
CA ALA A 260 9.52 1.55 1.70
C ALA A 260 8.34 0.96 2.52
N SER A 261 7.15 0.89 1.93
CA SER A 261 5.90 0.51 2.60
C SER A 261 4.90 -0.10 1.59
N PRO A 262 5.11 -1.35 1.17
CA PRO A 262 4.24 -2.02 0.20
C PRO A 262 2.80 -2.21 0.71
N ASP A 263 2.64 -2.20 2.04
CA ASP A 263 1.33 -2.19 2.68
C ASP A 263 0.57 -0.87 2.41
N ILE A 264 1.23 0.27 2.29
CA ILE A 264 0.56 1.51 1.83
C ILE A 264 0.10 1.33 0.39
N GLY A 265 0.95 0.75 -0.48
CA GLY A 265 0.61 0.45 -1.87
C GLY A 265 -0.68 -0.36 -2.01
N ILE A 266 -0.80 -1.51 -1.33
CA ILE A 266 -2.02 -2.33 -1.42
C ILE A 266 -3.27 -1.61 -0.88
N ASN A 267 -3.10 -0.72 0.11
CA ASN A 267 -4.23 0.05 0.66
C ASN A 267 -4.66 1.19 -0.26
N LEU A 268 -3.73 1.85 -0.97
CA LEU A 268 -4.06 2.81 -2.02
C LEU A 268 -4.86 2.13 -3.14
N ILE A 269 -4.48 0.91 -3.54
CA ILE A 269 -5.23 0.13 -4.54
C ILE A 269 -6.66 -0.17 -4.05
N LEU A 270 -6.78 -0.63 -2.79
CA LEU A 270 -8.08 -0.91 -2.17
C LEU A 270 -8.95 0.34 -2.09
N GLU A 271 -8.39 1.47 -1.65
CA GLU A 271 -9.07 2.75 -1.52
C GLU A 271 -9.53 3.30 -2.87
N ALA A 272 -8.66 3.26 -3.89
CA ALA A 272 -9.03 3.67 -5.24
C ALA A 272 -10.21 2.86 -5.78
N VAL A 273 -10.20 1.53 -5.67
CA VAL A 273 -11.31 0.68 -6.13
C VAL A 273 -12.60 0.95 -5.35
N LYS A 274 -12.49 1.21 -4.04
CA LYS A 274 -13.63 1.64 -3.21
C LYS A 274 -14.25 2.94 -3.73
N LEU A 275 -13.41 3.94 -3.99
CA LEU A 275 -13.85 5.22 -4.54
C LEU A 275 -14.46 5.08 -5.94
N VAL A 276 -13.92 4.22 -6.80
CA VAL A 276 -14.51 3.95 -8.12
C VAL A 276 -15.97 3.48 -7.96
N ASN A 277 -16.22 2.50 -7.10
CA ASN A 277 -17.58 2.02 -6.85
C ASN A 277 -18.47 3.10 -6.21
N ASP A 278 -17.97 3.81 -5.19
CA ASP A 278 -18.76 4.84 -4.50
C ASP A 278 -19.14 6.00 -5.43
N VAL A 279 -18.23 6.42 -6.33
CA VAL A 279 -18.50 7.42 -7.36
C VAL A 279 -19.49 6.87 -8.39
N ALA A 280 -19.30 5.63 -8.87
CA ALA A 280 -20.18 5.00 -9.86
C ALA A 280 -21.62 4.88 -9.34
N MET A 281 -21.79 4.43 -8.09
CA MET A 281 -23.10 4.32 -7.45
C MET A 281 -23.76 5.69 -7.26
N ARG A 282 -23.00 6.75 -6.95
CA ARG A 282 -23.51 8.12 -6.92
C ARG A 282 -23.99 8.59 -8.30
N TYR A 283 -23.24 8.29 -9.36
CA TYR A 283 -23.64 8.62 -10.73
C TYR A 283 -24.92 7.86 -11.13
N PHE A 284 -25.03 6.58 -10.77
CA PHE A 284 -26.24 5.79 -10.97
C PHE A 284 -27.45 6.43 -10.28
N GLU A 285 -27.34 6.79 -9.00
CA GLU A 285 -28.43 7.45 -8.28
C GLU A 285 -28.86 8.76 -8.94
N ASN A 286 -27.89 9.60 -9.32
CA ASN A 286 -28.16 10.88 -9.96
C ASN A 286 -28.85 10.68 -11.32
N ASN A 287 -28.37 9.75 -12.13
CA ASN A 287 -28.96 9.43 -13.43
C ASN A 287 -30.40 8.92 -13.31
N LYS A 288 -30.69 8.06 -12.32
CA LYS A 288 -32.07 7.60 -12.06
C LYS A 288 -32.97 8.72 -11.55
N ARG A 289 -32.47 9.61 -10.69
CA ARG A 289 -33.24 10.78 -10.23
C ARG A 289 -33.58 11.74 -11.37
N SER A 290 -32.64 11.99 -12.29
CA SER A 290 -32.88 12.80 -13.49
C SER A 290 -33.94 12.19 -14.42
N GLN A 291 -34.16 10.87 -14.35
CA GLN A 291 -35.23 10.16 -15.05
C GLN A 291 -36.58 10.14 -14.27
N GLY A 292 -36.69 10.87 -13.16
CA GLY A 292 -37.90 10.95 -12.35
C GLY A 292 -38.08 9.80 -11.34
N ILE A 293 -37.04 8.99 -11.10
CA ILE A 293 -37.08 7.91 -10.11
C ILE A 293 -36.62 8.46 -8.76
N GLU A 294 -37.56 8.73 -7.84
CA GLU A 294 -37.26 9.36 -6.54
C GLU A 294 -36.39 8.47 -5.62
N LYS A 295 -36.57 7.14 -5.69
CA LYS A 295 -35.86 6.17 -4.84
C LYS A 295 -35.38 4.98 -5.67
N PRO A 296 -34.25 5.12 -6.39
CA PRO A 296 -33.70 4.01 -7.14
C PRO A 296 -33.38 2.84 -6.20
N LYS A 297 -33.73 1.62 -6.61
CA LYS A 297 -33.32 0.42 -5.89
C LYS A 297 -31.81 0.26 -6.08
N LEU A 298 -31.05 0.44 -5.00
CA LEU A 298 -29.60 0.26 -5.03
C LEU A 298 -29.28 -1.21 -5.22
N VAL A 299 -28.78 -1.54 -6.40
CA VAL A 299 -28.19 -2.83 -6.72
C VAL A 299 -26.68 -2.65 -6.63
N PRO A 300 -25.96 -3.50 -5.87
CA PRO A 300 -24.51 -3.45 -5.85
C PRO A 300 -23.94 -3.56 -7.26
N LEU A 301 -22.92 -2.76 -7.57
CA LEU A 301 -22.24 -2.80 -8.85
C LEU A 301 -21.67 -4.21 -9.10
N GLY A 302 -22.02 -4.80 -10.24
CA GLY A 302 -21.48 -6.08 -10.66
C GLY A 302 -20.02 -5.95 -11.11
N ASN A 303 -19.28 -7.06 -11.16
CA ASN A 303 -17.90 -7.04 -11.64
C ASN A 303 -17.80 -6.61 -13.11
N ASP A 304 -18.79 -6.98 -13.93
CA ASP A 304 -18.85 -6.62 -15.35
C ASP A 304 -19.01 -5.09 -15.56
N ASP A 305 -19.66 -4.40 -14.62
CA ASP A 305 -19.80 -2.94 -14.64
C ASP A 305 -18.59 -2.24 -13.97
N LEU A 306 -18.05 -2.82 -12.90
CA LEU A 306 -16.93 -2.26 -12.15
C LEU A 306 -15.61 -2.32 -12.94
N PHE A 307 -15.33 -3.43 -13.62
CA PHE A 307 -14.04 -3.65 -14.26
C PHE A 307 -13.72 -2.58 -15.34
N PRO A 308 -14.62 -2.25 -16.28
CA PRO A 308 -14.41 -1.15 -17.24
C PRO A 308 -14.09 0.21 -16.59
N LEU A 309 -14.73 0.51 -15.45
CA LEU A 309 -14.49 1.76 -14.70
C LEU A 309 -13.08 1.78 -14.09
N VAL A 310 -12.62 0.64 -13.55
CA VAL A 310 -11.26 0.50 -13.05
C VAL A 310 -10.24 0.63 -14.19
N VAL A 311 -10.49 -0.02 -15.33
CA VAL A 311 -9.64 0.12 -16.54
C VAL A 311 -9.50 1.59 -16.94
N TYR A 312 -10.61 2.33 -17.01
CA TYR A 312 -10.58 3.76 -17.28
C TYR A 312 -9.71 4.52 -16.28
N CYS A 313 -9.91 4.29 -14.98
CA CYS A 313 -9.13 4.99 -13.95
C CYS A 313 -7.63 4.68 -14.06
N VAL A 314 -7.26 3.43 -14.35
CA VAL A 314 -5.88 3.00 -14.56
C VAL A 314 -5.25 3.70 -15.76
N ILE A 315 -5.94 3.75 -16.92
CA ILE A 315 -5.47 4.45 -18.12
C ILE A 315 -5.18 5.94 -17.83
N GLN A 316 -6.08 6.58 -17.07
CA GLN A 316 -5.99 8.00 -16.77
C GLN A 316 -5.01 8.33 -15.64
N SER A 317 -4.67 7.37 -14.76
CA SER A 317 -3.79 7.56 -13.60
C SER A 317 -2.31 7.80 -13.94
N ARG A 318 -1.89 7.46 -15.16
CA ARG A 318 -0.51 7.60 -15.65
C ARG A 318 0.52 6.84 -14.82
N LEU A 319 0.19 5.62 -14.40
CA LEU A 319 1.20 4.68 -13.93
C LEU A 319 2.28 4.51 -14.99
N GLU A 320 3.54 4.52 -14.57
CA GLU A 320 4.71 4.29 -15.42
C GLU A 320 5.12 2.82 -15.37
N ASN A 321 5.19 2.20 -14.19
CA ASN A 321 5.73 0.86 -13.96
C ASN A 321 4.79 -0.06 -13.14
N PRO A 322 3.52 -0.25 -13.56
CA PRO A 322 2.55 -1.02 -12.80
C PRO A 322 2.96 -2.49 -12.60
N HIS A 323 3.66 -3.13 -13.55
CA HIS A 323 4.03 -4.55 -13.43
C HIS A 323 5.08 -4.75 -12.35
N VAL A 324 6.11 -3.91 -12.33
CA VAL A 324 7.13 -3.92 -11.27
C VAL A 324 6.50 -3.66 -9.91
N CYS A 325 5.62 -2.66 -9.82
CA CYS A 325 4.90 -2.31 -8.60
C CYS A 325 4.04 -3.47 -8.06
N ILE A 326 3.17 -4.05 -8.91
CA ILE A 326 2.32 -5.19 -8.55
C ILE A 326 3.20 -6.38 -8.12
N ARG A 327 4.25 -6.69 -8.87
CA ARG A 327 5.13 -7.82 -8.55
C ARG A 327 5.86 -7.63 -7.23
N PHE A 328 6.33 -6.42 -6.95
CA PHE A 328 6.98 -6.10 -5.68
C PHE A 328 6.02 -6.28 -4.50
N ILE A 329 4.78 -5.78 -4.61
CA ILE A 329 3.75 -5.98 -3.59
C ILE A 329 3.48 -7.48 -3.35
N GLU A 330 3.31 -8.25 -4.43
CA GLU A 330 3.07 -9.71 -4.36
C GLU A 330 4.20 -10.49 -3.67
N LEU A 331 5.45 -10.05 -3.82
CA LEU A 331 6.63 -10.75 -3.26
C LEU A 331 6.96 -10.35 -1.83
N ILE A 332 6.75 -9.07 -1.48
CA ILE A 332 7.09 -8.58 -0.15
C ILE A 332 5.96 -8.84 0.85
N LEU A 333 4.72 -8.59 0.46
CA LEU A 333 3.60 -8.82 1.35
C LEU A 333 3.34 -10.33 1.49
N PRO A 334 2.82 -10.77 2.65
CA PRO A 334 2.44 -12.16 2.83
C PRO A 334 1.33 -12.55 1.88
N GLU A 335 1.34 -13.82 1.50
CA GLU A 335 0.40 -14.40 0.54
C GLU A 335 -1.06 -14.16 0.93
N GLU A 336 -1.40 -14.19 2.23
CA GLU A 336 -2.77 -13.99 2.69
C GLU A 336 -3.29 -12.58 2.37
N ASN A 337 -2.41 -11.57 2.35
CA ASN A 337 -2.78 -10.19 2.04
C ASN A 337 -2.99 -9.98 0.54
N THR A 338 -2.35 -10.79 -0.30
CA THR A 338 -2.37 -10.66 -1.77
C THR A 338 -3.30 -11.67 -2.44
N THR A 339 -3.76 -12.69 -1.71
CA THR A 339 -4.66 -13.74 -2.23
C THR A 339 -6.04 -13.78 -1.58
N MET A 340 -6.24 -13.15 -0.41
CA MET A 340 -7.53 -13.16 0.30
C MET A 340 -8.07 -11.76 0.65
N GLY A 341 -9.40 -11.67 0.73
CA GLY A 341 -10.11 -10.47 1.17
C GLY A 341 -10.20 -9.37 0.11
N GLN A 342 -10.68 -8.19 0.53
CA GLN A 342 -10.93 -7.07 -0.37
C GLN A 342 -9.63 -6.52 -0.99
N ALA A 343 -8.53 -6.50 -0.24
CA ALA A 343 -7.25 -6.01 -0.72
C ALA A 343 -6.73 -6.86 -1.90
N ALA A 344 -6.77 -8.20 -1.75
CA ALA A 344 -6.42 -9.13 -2.82
C ALA A 344 -7.36 -9.02 -4.03
N PHE A 345 -8.66 -8.82 -3.80
CA PHE A 345 -9.62 -8.57 -4.88
C PHE A 345 -9.28 -7.29 -5.66
N SER A 346 -9.02 -6.19 -4.96
CA SER A 346 -8.62 -4.91 -5.58
C SER A 346 -7.29 -5.02 -6.32
N LEU A 347 -6.30 -5.72 -5.75
CA LEU A 347 -5.03 -6.02 -6.42
C LEU A 347 -5.24 -6.86 -7.69
N SER A 348 -6.12 -7.86 -7.64
CA SER A 348 -6.48 -8.68 -8.79
C SER A 348 -7.17 -7.88 -9.89
N LEU A 349 -8.06 -6.94 -9.53
CA LEU A 349 -8.68 -6.02 -10.48
C LEU A 349 -7.64 -5.11 -11.16
N LEU A 350 -6.72 -4.54 -10.39
CA LEU A 350 -5.64 -3.73 -10.97
C LEU A 350 -4.78 -4.55 -11.93
N LYS A 351 -4.36 -5.76 -11.53
CA LYS A 351 -3.58 -6.68 -12.35
C LYS A 351 -4.30 -7.04 -13.64
N ALA A 352 -5.59 -7.37 -13.55
CA ALA A 352 -6.42 -7.66 -14.71
C ALA A 352 -6.57 -6.44 -15.64
N ALA A 353 -6.73 -5.23 -15.09
CA ALA A 353 -6.84 -3.99 -15.86
C ALA A 353 -5.54 -3.68 -16.61
N VAL A 354 -4.39 -3.81 -15.94
CA VAL A 354 -3.07 -3.63 -16.55
C VAL A 354 -2.83 -4.66 -17.66
N GLN A 355 -3.16 -5.93 -17.43
CA GLN A 355 -3.04 -6.97 -18.44
C GLN A 355 -4.00 -6.77 -19.62
N TYR A 356 -5.22 -6.30 -19.36
CA TYR A 356 -6.18 -5.94 -20.41
C TYR A 356 -5.61 -4.84 -21.31
N ILE A 357 -5.04 -3.78 -20.72
CA ILE A 357 -4.40 -2.69 -21.47
C ILE A 357 -3.26 -3.19 -22.35
N ILE A 358 -2.41 -4.11 -21.87
CA ILE A 358 -1.34 -4.69 -22.69
C ILE A 358 -1.89 -5.51 -23.86
N ASN A 359 -2.99 -6.22 -23.66
CA ASN A 359 -3.54 -7.11 -24.68
C ASN A 359 -4.46 -6.39 -25.69
N ALA A 360 -5.01 -5.24 -25.30
CA ALA A 360 -5.94 -4.43 -26.10
C ALA A 360 -5.33 -3.99 -27.43
N ALA A 361 -6.02 -4.25 -28.55
CA ALA A 361 -5.58 -3.80 -29.87
C ALA A 361 -6.41 -2.57 -30.32
N PRO A 362 -5.82 -1.57 -31.02
CA PRO A 362 -6.54 -0.38 -31.47
C PRO A 362 -7.84 -0.70 -32.25
N GLU A 363 -7.83 -1.76 -33.05
CA GLU A 363 -8.94 -2.20 -33.89
C GLU A 363 -10.15 -2.65 -33.08
N GLU A 364 -9.95 -3.17 -31.86
CA GLU A 364 -11.03 -3.54 -30.93
C GLU A 364 -11.88 -2.32 -30.53
N PHE A 365 -11.30 -1.13 -30.63
CA PHE A 365 -11.96 0.15 -30.36
C PHE A 365 -12.37 0.89 -31.63
N GLY A 366 -12.13 0.30 -32.81
CA GLY A 366 -12.38 0.91 -34.11
C GLY A 366 -11.40 2.04 -34.44
N LEU A 367 -10.15 1.93 -33.96
CA LEU A 367 -9.03 2.77 -34.36
C LEU A 367 -8.18 2.04 -35.41
N ASP A 368 -7.35 2.78 -36.15
CA ASP A 368 -6.43 2.20 -37.13
C ASP A 368 -5.26 1.48 -36.42
N ALA A 369 -4.81 0.36 -37.00
CA ALA A 369 -3.71 -0.46 -36.46
C ALA A 369 -2.40 0.33 -36.31
N ASP A 370 -2.18 1.32 -37.19
CA ASP A 370 -0.96 2.12 -37.24
C ASP A 370 -0.79 3.05 -36.02
N VAL A 371 -1.86 3.27 -35.24
CA VAL A 371 -1.80 4.05 -33.98
C VAL A 371 -0.81 3.45 -32.98
N ASP A 372 -0.66 2.12 -32.96
CA ASP A 372 0.35 1.46 -32.12
C ASP A 372 1.77 1.67 -32.64
N ALA A 373 1.95 1.83 -33.96
CA ALA A 373 3.26 1.97 -34.62
C ALA A 373 3.79 3.41 -34.57
N ASP A 374 2.91 4.41 -34.71
CA ASP A 374 3.25 5.84 -34.69
C ASP A 374 3.79 6.31 -33.32
N HIS A 375 3.52 5.55 -32.26
CA HIS A 375 4.05 5.80 -30.92
C HIS A 375 5.29 4.97 -30.58
N MET A 376 5.83 4.19 -31.53
CA MET A 376 7.11 3.48 -31.38
C MET A 376 8.32 4.22 -31.96
N ALA A 377 8.09 5.29 -32.75
CA ALA A 377 9.12 6.14 -33.35
C ALA A 377 9.34 7.41 -32.53
#